data_AF-A0A9Q0EAS0-F1
#
_entry.id   AF-A0A9Q0EAS0-F1
#
_cell.length_a   1.000
_cell.length_b   1.000
_cell.length_c   1.000
_cell.angle_alpha   90.00
_cell.angle_beta   90.00
_cell.angle_gamma   90.00
#
_symmetry.space_group_name_H-M   'P 1'
#
loop_
_entity.id
_entity.type
_entity.pdbx_description
1 polymer ?
#
loop_
_entity_poly.entity_id
_entity_poly.type
_entity_poly.pdbx_seq_one_letter_code
_entity_poly.pdbx_strand_id
1 'polypeptide(L)'
;MEKDFQSAPKRFWQTIRRLRRGKRGSIQAVYSKGGTLLTSTEEVIGRWKEHFEELLNPTTPSMVETELEDEGRQTSPWRKSLR
;
A
#
# COMPACT_ATOMS: atom_id res chain seq x y z
N MET A 1 21.92 15.33 21.29
CA MET A 1 21.29 15.89 20.08
C MET A 1 21.75 17.30 19.79
N GLU A 2 21.49 18.30 20.63
CA GLU A 2 21.83 19.70 20.30
C GLU A 2 23.35 19.98 20.21
N LYS A 3 24.14 19.42 21.13
CA LYS A 3 25.62 19.51 21.10
C LYS A 3 26.23 18.83 19.86
N ASP A 4 25.58 17.81 19.32
CA ASP A 4 26.03 17.07 18.14
C ASP A 4 25.83 17.90 16.85
N PHE A 5 24.81 18.77 16.84
CA PHE A 5 24.54 19.68 15.72
C PHE A 5 25.56 20.81 15.65
N GLN A 6 25.96 21.34 16.82
CA GLN A 6 26.94 22.42 16.91
C GLN A 6 28.37 21.94 16.61
N SER A 7 28.72 20.73 17.08
CA SER A 7 30.06 20.17 16.88
C SER A 7 30.29 19.61 15.47
N ALA A 8 29.23 19.19 14.75
CA ALA A 8 29.35 18.64 13.40
C ALA A 8 28.21 19.07 12.45
N PRO A 9 28.03 20.38 12.19
CA PRO A 9 26.88 20.91 11.43
C PRO A 9 26.81 20.35 10.00
N LYS A 10 27.95 20.10 9.36
CA LYS A 10 28.00 19.47 8.03
C LYS A 10 27.41 18.05 8.03
N ARG A 11 27.79 17.21 9.00
CA ARG A 11 27.31 15.84 9.10
C ARG A 11 25.82 15.81 9.44
N PHE A 12 25.40 16.70 10.34
CA PHE A 12 23.99 16.84 10.70
C PHE A 12 23.12 17.17 9.48
N TRP A 13 23.44 18.24 8.75
CA TRP A 13 22.65 18.62 7.57
C TRP A 13 22.73 17.60 6.45
N GLN A 14 23.84 16.88 6.30
CA GLN A 14 23.94 15.78 5.35
C GLN A 14 22.97 14.64 5.68
N THR A 15 22.84 14.26 6.95
CA THR A 15 21.86 13.26 7.41
C THR A 15 20.43 13.74 7.20
N ILE A 16 20.12 14.98 7.58
CA ILE A 16 18.80 15.58 7.34
C ILE A 16 18.46 15.59 5.85
N ARG A 17 19.41 15.93 4.98
CA ARG A 17 19.20 15.95 3.52
C ARG A 17 18.99 14.54 2.95
N ARG A 18 19.62 13.52 3.53
CA ARG A 18 19.38 12.10 3.17
C ARG A 18 17.99 11.65 3.62
N LEU A 19 17.57 12.00 4.83
CA LEU A 19 16.24 11.67 5.36
C LEU A 19 15.13 12.33 4.54
N ARG A 20 15.27 13.62 4.20
CA ARG A 20 14.28 14.34 3.39
C ARG A 20 14.10 13.78 1.98
N ARG A 21 15.12 13.13 1.42
CA ARG A 21 15.00 12.50 0.09
C ARG A 21 14.04 11.30 0.11
N GLY A 22 13.71 10.77 1.29
CA GLY A 22 12.87 9.60 1.46
C GLY A 22 13.47 8.36 0.80
N LYS A 23 12.84 7.21 1.03
CA LYS A 23 13.05 6.05 0.17
C LYS A 23 12.10 6.23 -1.01
N ARG A 24 12.64 6.32 -2.24
CA ARG A 24 11.80 6.18 -3.44
C ARG A 24 11.26 4.76 -3.42
N GLY A 25 10.02 4.59 -2.96
CA GLY A 25 9.32 3.32 -3.07
C GLY A 25 9.19 3.00 -4.55
N SER A 26 9.68 1.83 -4.97
CA SER A 26 9.26 1.27 -6.25
C SER A 26 7.76 1.02 -6.16
N ILE A 27 7.01 1.41 -7.19
CA ILE A 27 5.60 1.03 -7.28
C ILE A 27 5.55 -0.48 -7.27
N GLN A 28 4.84 -1.05 -6.30
CA GLN A 28 4.67 -2.47 -6.19
C GLN A 28 3.76 -2.93 -7.34
N ALA A 29 4.20 -3.95 -8.07
CA ALA A 29 3.38 -4.55 -9.11
C ALA A 29 2.12 -5.18 -8.49
N VAL A 30 0.98 -4.97 -9.13
CA VAL A 30 -0.34 -5.42 -8.63
C VAL A 30 -0.98 -6.30 -9.69
N TYR A 31 -1.74 -7.33 -9.30
CA TYR A 31 -2.49 -8.13 -10.26
C TYR A 31 -3.80 -7.43 -10.68
N SER A 32 -4.08 -7.45 -11.97
CA SER A 32 -5.39 -7.09 -12.51
C SER A 32 -6.45 -8.11 -12.06
N LYS A 33 -7.74 -7.79 -12.22
CA LYS A 33 -8.83 -8.75 -11.94
C LYS A 33 -8.71 -10.02 -12.78
N GLY A 34 -8.16 -9.91 -13.99
CA GLY A 34 -7.89 -11.04 -14.88
C GLY A 34 -6.60 -11.81 -14.57
N GLY A 35 -5.87 -11.46 -13.49
CA GLY A 35 -4.64 -12.15 -13.10
C GLY A 35 -3.37 -11.69 -13.84
N THR A 36 -3.43 -10.65 -14.66
CA THR A 36 -2.25 -10.08 -15.33
C THR A 36 -1.46 -9.21 -14.36
N LEU A 37 -0.13 -9.31 -14.34
CA LEU A 37 0.72 -8.47 -13.51
C LEU A 37 0.84 -7.06 -14.11
N LEU A 38 0.38 -6.05 -13.37
CA LEU A 38 0.45 -4.64 -13.72
C LEU A 38 1.73 -4.02 -13.16
N THR A 39 2.53 -3.46 -14.04
CA THR A 39 3.83 -2.85 -13.69
C THR A 39 3.89 -1.36 -14.02
N SER A 40 2.98 -0.87 -14.89
CA SER A 40 2.89 0.55 -15.18
C SER A 40 2.23 1.31 -14.03
N THR A 41 2.74 2.49 -13.71
CA THR A 41 2.18 3.39 -12.70
C THR A 41 0.70 3.67 -12.95
N GLU A 42 0.34 3.93 -14.21
CA GLU A 42 -1.04 4.29 -14.60
C GLU A 42 -1.99 3.12 -14.40
N GLU A 43 -1.54 1.91 -14.77
CA GLU A 43 -2.31 0.68 -14.59
C GLU A 43 -2.55 0.36 -13.11
N VAL A 44 -1.51 0.52 -12.27
CA VAL A 44 -1.63 0.31 -10.83
C VAL A 44 -2.59 1.31 -10.21
N ILE A 45 -2.52 2.60 -10.59
CA ILE A 45 -3.45 3.63 -10.10
C ILE A 45 -4.88 3.31 -10.55
N GLY A 46 -5.08 2.94 -11.81
CA GLY A 46 -6.39 2.52 -12.33
C GLY A 46 -6.96 1.34 -11.55
N ARG A 47 -6.14 0.31 -11.28
CA ARG A 47 -6.54 -0.87 -10.50
C ARG A 47 -6.96 -0.53 -9.07
N TRP A 48 -6.28 0.41 -8.42
CA TRP A 48 -6.67 0.91 -7.10
C TRP A 48 -7.98 1.70 -7.16
N LYS A 49 -8.16 2.54 -8.17
CA LYS A 49 -9.39 3.31 -8.35
C LYS A 49 -10.60 2.39 -8.47
N GLU A 50 -10.53 1.36 -9.31
CA GLU A 50 -11.60 0.36 -9.43
C GLU A 50 -11.88 -0.35 -8.11
N HIS A 51 -10.83 -0.75 -7.38
CA HIS A 51 -11.00 -1.44 -6.09
C HIS A 51 -11.76 -0.57 -5.08
N PHE A 52 -11.41 0.71 -4.99
CA PHE A 52 -12.09 1.65 -4.10
C PHE A 52 -13.49 1.99 -4.60
N GLU A 53 -13.70 2.07 -5.90
CA GLU A 53 -15.02 2.31 -6.47
C GLU A 53 -15.98 1.15 -6.17
N GLU A 54 -15.53 -0.10 -6.28
CA GLU A 54 -16.31 -1.29 -5.87
C GLU A 54 -16.59 -1.32 -4.36
N LEU A 55 -15.60 -0.93 -3.55
CA LEU A 55 -15.72 -0.91 -2.10
C LEU A 55 -16.69 0.19 -1.61
N LEU A 56 -16.66 1.36 -2.25
CA LEU A 56 -17.40 2.55 -1.81
C LEU A 56 -18.75 2.70 -2.50
N ASN A 57 -18.90 2.20 -3.73
CA ASN A 57 -20.12 2.24 -4.52
C ASN A 57 -20.57 0.82 -4.89
N PRO A 58 -21.01 0.00 -3.93
CA PRO A 58 -21.55 -1.31 -4.24
C PRO A 58 -22.72 -1.13 -5.23
N THR A 59 -22.57 -1.61 -6.46
CA THR A 59 -23.50 -1.38 -7.57
C THR A 59 -24.84 -2.13 -7.40
N THR A 60 -25.10 -2.70 -6.23
CA THR A 60 -26.37 -3.32 -5.86
C THR A 60 -26.65 -3.09 -4.37
N PRO A 61 -27.86 -2.66 -3.97
CA PRO A 61 -28.24 -2.64 -2.56
C PRO A 61 -28.48 -4.09 -2.13
N SER A 62 -27.46 -4.74 -1.58
CA SER A 62 -27.62 -6.04 -0.91
C SER A 62 -27.13 -5.91 0.52
N MET A 63 -27.83 -5.08 1.29
CA MET A 63 -28.04 -5.36 2.70
C MET A 63 -29.12 -6.44 2.78
N VAL A 64 -28.81 -7.64 2.28
CA VAL A 64 -29.50 -8.84 2.73
C VAL A 64 -28.65 -9.37 3.86
N GLU A 65 -29.06 -8.97 5.05
CA GLU A 65 -28.79 -9.65 6.31
C GLU A 65 -29.00 -11.15 6.09
N THR A 66 -27.89 -11.86 5.87
CA THR A 66 -27.87 -13.31 5.95
C THR A 66 -26.75 -13.64 6.89
N GLU A 67 -27.18 -13.94 8.12
CA GLU A 67 -26.46 -14.78 9.05
C GLU A 67 -25.78 -15.91 8.25
N LEU A 68 -24.47 -15.80 8.06
CA LEU A 68 -23.64 -16.93 7.70
C LEU A 68 -22.80 -17.24 8.92
N GLU A 69 -23.42 -18.02 9.79
CA GLU A 69 -22.71 -18.91 10.69
C GLU A 69 -21.64 -19.68 9.88
N ASP A 70 -20.43 -19.61 10.42
CA ASP A 70 -19.42 -20.66 10.45
C ASP A 70 -19.19 -21.51 9.19
N GLU A 71 -18.12 -21.19 8.46
CA GLU A 71 -16.92 -22.04 8.37
C GLU A 71 -16.06 -21.60 7.18
N GLY A 72 -14.75 -21.77 7.31
CA GLY A 72 -13.83 -21.68 6.18
C GLY A 72 -12.97 -20.43 6.18
N ARG A 73 -12.01 -20.43 7.11
CA ARG A 73 -10.82 -19.58 7.17
C ARG A 73 -10.15 -19.40 5.80
N GLN A 74 -10.62 -18.45 4.99
CA GLN A 74 -9.89 -17.99 3.82
C GLN A 74 -8.78 -17.05 4.28
N THR A 75 -7.60 -17.64 4.52
CA THR A 75 -6.39 -16.86 4.76
C THR A 75 -6.05 -16.09 3.48
N SER A 76 -6.19 -14.77 3.51
CA SER A 76 -5.78 -13.91 2.40
C SER A 76 -4.30 -14.17 2.03
N PRO A 77 -3.96 -14.33 0.73
CA PRO A 77 -2.60 -14.68 0.29
C PRO A 77 -1.52 -13.66 0.69
N TRP A 78 -1.94 -12.45 1.06
CA TRP A 78 -1.08 -11.29 1.30
C TRP A 78 -0.40 -11.26 2.67
N ARG A 79 -0.71 -12.21 3.58
CA ARG A 79 -0.11 -12.27 4.92
C ARG A 79 1.23 -13.01 5.01
N LYS A 80 1.83 -13.46 3.90
CA LYS A 80 3.04 -14.30 3.93
C LYS A 80 4.34 -13.66 3.45
N SER A 81 4.37 -12.36 3.15
CA SER A 81 5.63 -11.67 2.79
C SER A 81 5.99 -10.58 3.79
N LEU A 82 6.41 -11.01 4.98
CA LEU A 82 7.36 -10.26 5.79
C LEU A 82 8.17 -11.27 6.63
N ARG A 83 9.30 -11.69 6.09
CA ARG A 83 10.39 -12.30 6.85
C ARG A 83 11.70 -11.77 6.29
#